data_AF-A0A1I8HM20-F1
#
_entry.id   AF-A0A1I8HM20-F1
#
_cell.length_a   1.000
_cell.length_b   1.000
_cell.length_c   1.000
_cell.angle_alpha   90.00
_cell.angle_beta   90.00
_cell.angle_gamma   90.00
#
_symmetry.space_group_name_H-M   'P 1'
#
loop_
_entity.id
_entity.type
_entity.pdbx_description
1 polymer ?
#
loop_
_entity_poly.entity_id
_entity_poly.type
_entity_poly.pdbx_seq_one_letter_code
_entity_poly.pdbx_strand_id
1 'polypeptide(L)'
;MPSTKHVDNGNFAEICSLQHVREIRPMEFYGMIFLPVMLLSAFSFINICKEILQMLQQRIRYFMDGTNYLELTLYGSTAGFVVPFYMGYSMEFQWNLGALATLLAWMNFLLFFQRYEQTGIYVIMFLRIAKTLFRVISLFSILIFGFGLSFYIVLQYKPGEAWQNVPYSPTNDEHE
;
A
#
# COMPACT_ATOMS: atom_id res chain seq x y z
N MET A 1 -54.23 5.61 -2.91
CA MET A 1 -54.19 4.66 -4.04
C MET A 1 -52.98 4.99 -4.90
N PRO A 2 -51.90 4.18 -4.92
CA PRO A 2 -50.77 4.43 -5.79
C PRO A 2 -50.94 3.72 -7.14
N SER A 3 -50.64 4.48 -8.19
CA SER A 3 -50.70 4.11 -9.60
C SER A 3 -49.64 3.04 -9.94
N THR A 4 -50.09 1.93 -10.52
CA THR A 4 -49.25 0.91 -11.16
C THR A 4 -48.62 1.48 -12.42
N LYS A 5 -47.34 1.84 -12.36
CA LYS A 5 -46.56 2.15 -13.55
C LYS A 5 -46.25 0.84 -14.29
N HIS A 6 -46.67 0.79 -15.55
CA HIS A 6 -46.27 -0.22 -16.53
C HIS A 6 -44.74 -0.30 -16.58
N VAL A 7 -44.21 -1.48 -16.31
CA VAL A 7 -42.81 -1.82 -16.53
C VAL A 7 -42.66 -2.10 -18.02
N ASP A 8 -41.94 -1.24 -18.73
CA ASP A 8 -41.64 -1.41 -20.14
C ASP A 8 -40.75 -2.64 -20.35
N ASN A 9 -41.28 -3.64 -21.08
CA ASN A 9 -40.61 -4.91 -21.40
C ASN A 9 -39.30 -4.73 -22.21
N GLY A 10 -39.04 -3.54 -22.77
CA GLY A 10 -37.78 -3.22 -23.45
C GLY A 10 -36.58 -3.12 -22.50
N ASN A 11 -36.80 -2.67 -21.25
CA ASN A 11 -35.74 -2.47 -20.28
C ASN A 11 -35.24 -3.81 -19.70
N PHE A 12 -36.12 -4.82 -19.60
CA PHE A 12 -35.76 -6.13 -19.05
C PHE A 12 -34.83 -6.93 -19.99
N ALA A 13 -35.03 -6.83 -21.31
CA ALA A 13 -34.15 -7.47 -22.29
C ALA A 13 -32.76 -6.82 -22.34
N GLU A 14 -32.68 -5.50 -22.21
CA GLU A 14 -31.40 -4.79 -22.02
C GLU A 14 -30.73 -5.13 -20.69
N ILE A 15 -31.47 -5.22 -19.58
CA ILE A 15 -30.90 -5.63 -18.28
C ILE A 15 -30.39 -7.08 -18.36
N CYS A 16 -31.10 -7.98 -19.03
CA CYS A 16 -30.70 -9.38 -19.17
C CYS A 16 -29.47 -9.54 -20.09
N SER A 17 -29.35 -8.75 -21.16
CA SER A 17 -28.17 -8.74 -22.02
C SER A 17 -26.96 -8.07 -21.34
N LEU A 18 -27.17 -7.00 -20.57
CA LEU A 18 -26.14 -6.38 -19.73
C LEU A 18 -25.68 -7.30 -18.59
N GLN A 19 -26.58 -8.11 -18.03
CA GLN A 19 -26.24 -9.10 -17.01
C GLN A 19 -25.46 -10.27 -17.60
N HIS A 20 -25.84 -10.75 -18.80
CA HIS A 20 -25.12 -11.80 -19.51
C HIS A 20 -23.71 -11.34 -19.93
N VAL A 21 -23.52 -10.11 -20.40
CA VAL A 21 -22.20 -9.55 -20.73
C VAL A 21 -21.31 -9.38 -19.49
N ARG A 22 -21.91 -9.15 -18.31
CA ARG A 22 -21.17 -9.04 -17.03
C ARG A 22 -20.71 -10.41 -16.49
N GLU A 23 -21.44 -11.48 -16.81
CA GLU A 23 -21.17 -12.85 -16.35
C GLU A 23 -20.23 -13.64 -17.30
N ILE A 24 -19.96 -13.14 -18.51
CA ILE A 24 -19.12 -13.81 -19.53
C ILE A 24 -17.60 -13.69 -19.28
N ARG A 25 -17.11 -12.93 -18.29
CA ARG A 25 -15.65 -12.78 -18.03
C ARG A 25 -15.04 -13.41 -16.76
N PRO A 26 -15.51 -14.53 -16.18
CA PRO A 26 -14.71 -15.22 -15.17
C PRO A 26 -13.51 -15.91 -15.81
N MET A 27 -13.68 -16.74 -16.86
CA MET A 27 -12.58 -17.53 -17.42
C MET A 27 -11.48 -16.70 -18.10
N GLU A 28 -11.84 -15.64 -18.83
CA GLU A 28 -10.88 -14.69 -19.42
C GLU A 28 -10.07 -13.96 -18.31
N PHE A 29 -10.74 -13.57 -17.22
CA PHE A 29 -10.11 -12.87 -16.11
C PHE A 29 -9.19 -13.78 -15.28
N TYR A 30 -9.57 -15.05 -15.10
CA TYR A 30 -8.69 -16.06 -14.49
C TYR A 30 -7.44 -16.28 -15.33
N GLY A 31 -7.54 -16.37 -16.66
CA GLY A 31 -6.38 -16.46 -17.55
C GLY A 31 -5.48 -15.21 -17.48
N MET A 32 -6.08 -14.02 -17.43
CA MET A 32 -5.36 -12.74 -17.31
C MET A 32 -4.58 -12.59 -16.01
N ILE A 33 -5.06 -13.16 -14.90
CA ILE A 33 -4.40 -13.10 -13.58
C ILE A 33 -3.43 -14.27 -13.39
N PHE A 34 -3.74 -15.44 -13.93
CA PHE A 34 -2.92 -16.64 -13.73
C PHE A 34 -1.51 -16.49 -14.30
N LEU A 35 -1.39 -15.91 -15.51
CA LEU A 35 -0.10 -15.67 -16.14
C LEU A 35 0.84 -14.77 -15.31
N PRO A 36 0.46 -13.54 -14.89
CA PRO A 36 1.33 -12.69 -14.10
C PRO A 36 1.63 -13.29 -12.72
N VAL A 37 0.67 -13.95 -12.06
CA VAL A 37 0.91 -14.63 -10.77
C VAL A 37 1.94 -15.74 -10.92
N MET A 38 1.83 -16.55 -11.98
CA MET A 38 2.80 -17.61 -12.28
C MET A 38 4.20 -17.02 -12.54
N LEU A 39 4.31 -15.97 -13.35
CA LEU A 39 5.59 -15.31 -13.63
C LEU A 39 6.21 -14.70 -12.37
N LEU A 40 5.42 -14.00 -11.56
CA LEU A 40 5.87 -13.42 -10.30
C LEU A 40 6.35 -14.50 -9.33
N SER A 41 5.61 -15.61 -9.22
CA SER A 41 5.99 -16.74 -8.36
C SER A 41 7.32 -17.36 -8.78
N ALA A 42 7.52 -17.60 -10.08
CA ALA A 42 8.73 -18.21 -10.62
C ALA A 42 9.93 -17.28 -10.43
N PHE A 43 9.78 -15.99 -10.73
CA PHE A 43 10.81 -14.98 -10.52
C PHE A 43 11.18 -14.85 -9.05
N SER A 44 10.19 -14.76 -8.15
CA SER A 44 10.42 -14.67 -6.70
C SER A 44 11.14 -15.91 -6.19
N PHE A 45 10.76 -17.11 -6.63
CA PHE A 45 11.40 -18.35 -6.22
C PHE A 45 12.87 -18.41 -6.63
N ILE A 46 13.20 -18.08 -7.88
CA ILE A 46 14.58 -18.05 -8.37
C ILE A 46 15.44 -17.07 -7.56
N ASN A 47 14.91 -15.88 -7.28
CA ASN A 47 15.65 -14.87 -6.51
C ASN A 47 15.84 -15.26 -5.04
N ILE A 48 14.84 -15.87 -4.39
CA ILE A 48 14.99 -16.42 -3.04
C ILE A 48 16.09 -17.48 -3.01
N CYS A 49 16.12 -18.40 -3.98
CA CYS A 49 17.18 -19.39 -4.09
C CYS A 49 18.56 -18.73 -4.25
N LYS A 50 18.69 -17.72 -5.11
CA LYS A 50 19.94 -16.96 -5.26
C LYS A 50 20.35 -16.29 -3.94
N GLU A 51 19.41 -15.70 -3.22
CA GLU A 51 19.69 -14.98 -1.98
C GLU A 51 20.15 -15.93 -0.86
N ILE A 52 19.55 -17.12 -0.79
CA ILE A 52 20.01 -18.17 0.13
C ILE A 52 21.45 -18.58 -0.20
N LEU A 53 21.79 -18.77 -1.48
CA LEU A 53 23.16 -19.10 -1.89
C LEU A 53 24.14 -17.97 -1.54
N GLN A 54 23.76 -16.71 -1.78
CA GLN A 54 24.57 -15.53 -1.45
C GLN A 54 24.79 -15.40 0.06
N MET A 55 23.76 -15.66 0.87
CA MET A 55 23.83 -15.68 2.33
C MET A 55 24.80 -16.76 2.83
N LEU A 56 24.77 -17.96 2.25
CA LEU A 56 25.70 -19.04 2.59
C LEU A 56 27.16 -18.69 2.25
N GLN A 57 27.39 -18.00 1.14
CA GLN A 57 28.73 -17.64 0.68
C GLN A 57 29.33 -16.44 1.45
N GLN A 58 28.54 -15.38 1.69
CA GLN A 58 29.01 -14.12 2.27
C GLN A 58 28.88 -14.04 3.80
N ARG A 59 28.10 -14.93 4.43
CA ARG A 59 27.86 -15.08 5.88
C ARG A 59 27.74 -13.74 6.64
N ILE A 60 28.84 -13.27 7.23
CA ILE A 60 28.85 -12.06 8.10
C ILE A 60 28.73 -10.78 7.27
N ARG A 61 29.32 -10.74 6.07
CA ARG A 61 29.29 -9.55 5.22
C ARG A 61 27.88 -9.22 4.73
N TYR A 62 27.07 -10.26 4.55
CA TYR A 62 25.67 -10.15 4.17
C TYR A 62 24.87 -9.28 5.15
N PHE A 63 25.10 -9.44 6.46
CA PHE A 63 24.34 -8.74 7.50
C PHE A 63 24.69 -7.25 7.65
N MET A 64 25.76 -6.76 7.00
CA MET A 64 26.14 -5.34 7.05
C MET A 64 25.57 -4.50 5.90
N ASP A 65 25.09 -5.13 4.82
CA ASP A 65 24.63 -4.44 3.62
C ASP A 65 23.11 -4.23 3.63
N GLY A 66 22.68 -2.97 3.71
CA GLY A 66 21.26 -2.58 3.74
C GLY A 66 20.47 -3.01 2.50
N THR A 67 21.12 -3.09 1.34
CA THR A 67 20.49 -3.52 0.09
C THR A 67 20.01 -4.96 0.16
N ASN A 68 20.78 -5.86 0.78
CA ASN A 68 20.40 -7.28 0.92
C ASN A 68 19.14 -7.45 1.76
N TYR A 69 18.97 -6.63 2.83
CA TYR A 69 17.73 -6.63 3.60
C TYR A 69 16.53 -6.14 2.79
N LEU A 70 16.73 -5.12 1.94
CA LEU A 70 15.69 -4.60 1.06
C LEU A 70 15.28 -5.68 0.03
N GLU A 71 16.23 -6.37 -0.58
CA GLU A 71 15.96 -7.46 -1.53
C GLU A 71 15.27 -8.65 -0.85
N LEU A 72 15.74 -9.07 0.32
CA LEU A 72 15.11 -10.16 1.09
C LEU A 72 13.66 -9.83 1.47
N THR A 73 13.41 -8.60 1.94
CA THR A 73 12.04 -8.16 2.30
C THR A 73 11.15 -8.00 1.08
N LEU A 74 11.70 -7.59 -0.07
CA LEU A 74 10.99 -7.55 -1.35
C LEU A 74 10.55 -8.94 -1.79
N TYR A 75 11.47 -9.90 -1.84
CA TYR A 75 11.14 -11.26 -2.28
C TYR A 75 10.23 -11.98 -1.27
N GLY A 76 10.42 -11.75 0.03
CA GLY A 76 9.55 -12.29 1.08
C GLY A 76 8.11 -11.74 1.01
N SER A 77 7.95 -10.43 0.85
CA SER A 77 6.62 -9.80 0.69
C SER A 77 5.93 -10.22 -0.62
N THR A 78 6.69 -10.36 -1.72
CA THR A 78 6.18 -10.88 -2.99
C THR A 78 5.69 -12.32 -2.86
N ALA A 79 6.45 -13.19 -2.19
CA ALA A 79 6.03 -14.56 -1.93
C ALA A 79 4.74 -14.62 -1.09
N GLY A 80 4.67 -13.83 -0.01
CA GLY A 80 3.48 -13.76 0.84
C GLY A 80 2.25 -13.18 0.14
N PHE A 81 2.41 -12.26 -0.82
CA PHE A 81 1.33 -11.77 -1.67
C PHE A 81 0.79 -12.86 -2.61
N VAL A 82 1.67 -13.71 -3.15
CA VAL A 82 1.34 -14.73 -4.16
C VAL A 82 0.70 -15.99 -3.57
N VAL A 83 1.06 -16.38 -2.34
CA VAL A 83 0.59 -17.63 -1.69
C VAL A 83 -0.94 -17.80 -1.67
N PRO A 84 -1.75 -16.81 -1.27
CA PRO A 84 -3.20 -16.97 -1.18
C PRO A 84 -3.87 -17.24 -2.53
N PHE A 85 -3.31 -16.72 -3.63
CA PHE A 85 -3.83 -16.98 -4.98
C PHE A 85 -3.76 -18.46 -5.37
N TYR A 86 -2.78 -19.21 -4.85
CA TYR A 86 -2.69 -20.66 -5.06
C TYR A 86 -3.61 -21.47 -4.14
N MET A 87 -3.87 -20.96 -2.94
CA MET A 87 -4.74 -21.65 -1.98
C MET A 87 -6.23 -21.41 -2.24
N GLY A 88 -6.58 -20.51 -3.16
CA GLY A 88 -7.96 -20.25 -3.58
C GLY A 88 -8.77 -19.43 -2.58
N TYR A 89 -8.14 -18.76 -1.62
CA TYR A 89 -8.78 -17.87 -0.67
C TYR A 89 -8.05 -16.51 -0.59
N SER A 90 -8.78 -15.46 -0.21
CA SER A 90 -8.24 -14.11 -0.09
C SER A 90 -7.97 -13.77 1.38
N MET A 91 -6.75 -13.33 1.70
CA MET A 91 -6.43 -12.75 3.02
C MET A 91 -6.36 -11.23 2.93
N GLU A 92 -6.87 -10.50 3.93
CA GLU A 92 -6.70 -9.04 3.97
C GLU A 92 -5.22 -8.64 4.02
N PHE A 93 -4.40 -9.40 4.76
CA PHE A 93 -2.96 -9.16 4.86
C PHE A 93 -2.22 -9.29 3.52
N GLN A 94 -2.74 -10.05 2.56
CA GLN A 94 -2.12 -10.20 1.24
C GLN A 94 -2.00 -8.86 0.53
N TRP A 95 -3.00 -7.99 0.66
CA TRP A 95 -3.04 -6.70 -0.02
C TRP A 95 -2.02 -5.73 0.59
N ASN A 96 -1.83 -5.79 1.91
CA ASN A 96 -0.78 -5.04 2.60
C ASN A 96 0.61 -5.51 2.16
N LEU A 97 0.81 -6.81 2.03
CA LEU A 97 2.06 -7.37 1.50
C LEU A 97 2.29 -7.00 0.03
N GLY A 98 1.25 -6.99 -0.80
CA GLY A 98 1.33 -6.56 -2.19
C GLY A 98 1.69 -5.08 -2.33
N ALA A 99 1.11 -4.21 -1.49
CA ALA A 99 1.46 -2.80 -1.43
C ALA A 99 2.92 -2.59 -0.99
N LEU A 100 3.35 -3.32 0.05
CA LEU A 100 4.72 -3.30 0.52
C LEU A 100 5.71 -3.82 -0.54
N ALA A 101 5.41 -4.94 -1.18
CA ALA A 101 6.22 -5.51 -2.26
C ALA A 101 6.35 -4.54 -3.44
N THR A 102 5.26 -3.88 -3.82
CA THR A 102 5.27 -2.86 -4.88
C THR A 102 6.16 -1.67 -4.50
N LEU A 103 6.04 -1.15 -3.28
CA LEU A 103 6.89 -0.07 -2.79
C LEU A 103 8.36 -0.48 -2.80
N LEU A 104 8.68 -1.65 -2.24
CA LEU A 104 10.03 -2.17 -2.17
C LEU A 104 10.60 -2.44 -3.58
N ALA A 105 9.78 -2.86 -4.55
CA ALA A 105 10.21 -3.08 -5.92
C ALA A 105 10.66 -1.77 -6.58
N TRP A 106 9.89 -0.70 -6.43
CA TRP A 106 10.27 0.63 -6.91
C TRP A 106 11.49 1.19 -6.18
N MET A 107 11.61 0.95 -4.88
CA MET A 107 12.81 1.32 -4.13
C MET A 107 14.04 0.53 -4.61
N ASN A 108 13.93 -0.77 -4.83
CA ASN A 108 15.01 -1.59 -5.35
C ASN A 108 15.41 -1.17 -6.77
N PHE A 109 14.42 -0.84 -7.60
CA PHE A 109 14.63 -0.26 -8.93
C PHE A 109 15.42 1.05 -8.88
N LEU A 110 15.12 1.91 -7.92
CA LEU A 110 15.92 3.12 -7.68
C LEU A 110 17.37 2.77 -7.31
N LEU A 111 17.60 1.77 -6.46
CA LEU A 111 18.95 1.32 -6.11
C LEU A 111 19.69 0.72 -7.31
N PHE A 112 19.01 0.02 -8.22
CA PHE A 112 19.63 -0.48 -9.45
C PHE A 112 20.22 0.64 -10.31
N PHE A 113 19.64 1.85 -10.28
CA PHE A 113 20.20 2.98 -11.02
C PHE A 113 21.57 3.43 -10.51
N GLN A 114 21.97 3.11 -9.27
CA GLN A 114 23.31 3.40 -8.75
C GLN A 114 24.42 2.76 -9.60
N ARG A 115 24.11 1.64 -10.27
CA ARG A 115 25.09 0.86 -11.03
C ARG A 115 25.42 1.45 -12.40
N TYR A 116 24.64 2.41 -12.89
CA TYR A 116 24.92 3.11 -14.15
C TYR A 116 25.85 4.29 -13.89
N GLU A 117 26.93 4.44 -14.66
CA GLU A 117 27.97 5.45 -14.37
C GLU A 117 27.48 6.91 -14.46
N GLN A 118 26.62 7.23 -15.43
CA GLN A 118 26.12 8.59 -15.62
C GLN A 118 24.96 8.92 -14.66
N THR A 119 23.99 8.02 -14.53
CA THR A 119 22.79 8.22 -13.70
C THR A 119 23.04 7.94 -12.22
N GLY A 120 23.95 7.01 -11.91
CA GLY A 120 24.19 6.50 -10.57
C GLY A 120 24.75 7.54 -9.61
N ILE A 121 25.55 8.50 -10.10
CA ILE A 121 26.04 9.62 -9.28
C ILE A 121 24.86 10.42 -8.71
N TYR A 122 23.87 10.74 -9.54
CA TYR A 122 22.67 11.47 -9.10
C TYR A 122 21.87 10.68 -8.07
N VAL A 123 21.73 9.37 -8.28
CA VAL A 123 20.99 8.50 -7.35
C VAL A 123 21.69 8.34 -6.01
N ILE A 124 23.01 8.16 -6.00
CA ILE A 124 23.81 8.10 -4.77
C ILE A 124 23.70 9.42 -4.00
N MET A 125 23.73 10.56 -4.71
CA MET A 125 23.52 11.88 -4.09
C MET A 125 22.11 12.01 -3.50
N PHE A 126 21.08 11.58 -4.22
CA PHE A 126 19.70 11.56 -3.72
C PHE A 126 19.60 10.74 -2.42
N LEU A 127 20.18 9.54 -2.38
CA LEU A 127 20.16 8.69 -1.19
C LEU A 127 20.96 9.28 -0.03
N ARG A 128 22.05 9.99 -0.31
CA ARG A 128 22.80 10.73 0.71
C ARG A 128 21.94 11.82 1.34
N ILE A 129 21.16 12.56 0.54
CA ILE A 129 20.19 13.56 1.04
C ILE A 129 19.06 12.87 1.80
N ALA A 130 18.48 11.80 1.27
CA ALA A 130 17.44 11.02 1.94
C ALA A 130 17.89 10.55 3.34
N LYS A 131 19.15 10.09 3.47
CA LYS A 131 19.73 9.72 4.76
C LYS A 131 19.79 10.90 5.75
N THR A 132 20.13 12.09 5.27
CA THR A 132 20.08 13.29 6.13
C THR A 132 18.66 13.67 6.51
N LEU A 133 17.69 13.54 5.60
CA LEU A 133 16.27 13.78 5.89
C LEU A 133 15.76 12.82 6.97
N PHE A 134 16.05 11.52 6.86
CA PHE A 134 15.68 10.54 7.90
C PHE A 134 16.28 10.88 9.27
N ARG A 135 17.54 11.35 9.31
CA ARG A 135 18.16 11.80 10.56
C ARG A 135 17.42 12.99 11.16
N VAL A 136 17.06 13.97 10.34
CA VAL A 136 16.33 15.16 10.78
C VAL A 136 14.91 14.79 11.24
N ILE A 137 14.19 13.95 10.51
CA ILE A 137 12.87 13.43 10.89
C ILE A 137 12.94 12.70 12.24
N SER A 138 13.97 11.89 12.47
CA SER A 138 14.18 11.21 13.75
C SER A 138 14.34 12.20 14.92
N LEU A 139 15.07 13.30 14.73
CA LEU A 139 15.19 14.36 15.75
C LEU A 139 13.84 15.05 16.01
N PHE A 140 13.10 15.37 14.96
CA PHE A 140 11.77 15.97 15.09
C PHE A 140 10.73 15.03 15.71
N SER A 141 10.88 13.70 15.54
CA SER A 141 9.94 12.72 16.09
C SER A 141 9.76 12.82 17.60
N ILE A 142 10.83 13.16 18.35
CA ILE A 142 10.78 13.34 19.81
C ILE A 142 9.83 14.48 20.19
N LEU A 143 9.87 15.59 19.44
CA LEU A 143 8.96 16.71 19.64
C LEU A 143 7.52 16.31 19.32
N ILE A 144 7.31 15.58 18.21
CA ILE A 144 5.99 15.08 17.83
C ILE A 144 5.41 14.18 18.94
N PHE A 145 6.22 13.29 19.52
CA PHE A 145 5.79 12.46 20.65
C PHE A 145 5.48 13.29 21.91
N GLY A 146 6.32 14.27 22.26
CA GLY A 146 6.11 15.13 23.42
C GLY A 146 4.84 15.99 23.30
N PHE A 147 4.64 16.61 22.14
CA PHE A 147 3.41 17.36 21.85
C PHE A 147 2.20 16.44 21.75
N GLY A 148 2.33 15.29 21.10
CA GLY A 148 1.26 14.29 20.98
C GLY A 148 0.76 13.83 22.35
N LEU A 149 1.67 13.57 23.30
CA LEU A 149 1.30 13.18 24.66
C LEU A 149 0.69 14.35 25.45
N SER A 150 1.22 15.56 25.28
CA SER A 150 0.69 16.76 25.93
C SER A 150 -0.75 17.05 25.47
N PHE A 151 -1.00 17.00 24.16
CA PHE A 151 -2.34 17.15 23.60
C PHE A 151 -3.26 16.01 24.00
N TYR A 152 -2.75 14.76 24.06
CA TYR A 152 -3.53 13.64 24.56
C TYR A 152 -4.06 13.91 25.97
N ILE A 153 -3.22 14.36 26.91
CA ILE A 153 -3.65 14.69 28.28
C ILE A 153 -4.68 15.83 28.28
N VAL A 154 -4.41 16.90 27.54
CA VAL A 154 -5.30 18.08 27.49
C VAL A 154 -6.67 17.72 26.90
N LEU A 155 -6.71 16.94 25.81
CA LEU A 155 -7.95 16.53 25.16
C LEU A 155 -8.75 15.52 26.00
N GLN A 156 -8.07 14.65 26.76
CA GLN A 156 -8.72 13.75 27.71
C GLN A 156 -9.28 14.49 28.94
N TYR A 157 -8.69 15.63 29.32
CA TYR A 157 -9.18 16.46 30.43
C TYR A 157 -10.44 17.26 30.08
N LYS A 158 -10.66 17.62 28.80
CA LYS A 158 -11.89 18.28 28.31
C LYS A 158 -12.54 17.53 27.15
N PRO A 159 -13.14 16.35 27.39
CA PRO A 159 -13.84 15.59 26.36
C PRO A 159 -15.22 16.23 26.11
N GLY A 160 -15.28 17.33 25.35
CA GLY A 160 -16.56 17.92 24.91
C GLY A 160 -16.53 19.41 24.57
N GLU A 161 -15.69 20.19 25.26
CA GLU A 161 -15.69 21.67 25.15
C GLU A 161 -15.00 22.22 23.89
N ALA A 162 -14.25 21.39 23.15
CA ALA A 162 -13.46 21.84 22.00
C ALA A 162 -14.31 22.24 20.77
N TRP A 163 -15.56 21.77 20.68
CA TRP A 163 -16.46 22.02 19.55
C TRP A 163 -17.83 22.61 19.95
N GLN A 164 -18.11 22.77 21.24
CA GLN A 164 -19.44 23.17 21.72
C GLN A 164 -19.61 24.69 21.89
N ASN A 165 -18.52 25.47 21.84
CA ASN A 165 -18.55 26.91 22.06
C ASN A 165 -18.58 27.72 20.74
N VAL A 166 -19.33 27.24 19.73
CA VAL A 166 -19.81 28.14 18.68
C VAL A 166 -20.79 29.08 19.38
N PRO A 167 -20.52 30.40 19.47
CA PRO A 167 -21.47 31.31 20.08
C PRO A 167 -22.74 31.20 19.25
N TYR A 168 -23.84 30.78 19.86
CA TYR A 168 -25.14 31.02 19.25
C TYR A 168 -25.20 32.51 18.93
N SER A 169 -25.35 32.84 17.65
CA SER A 169 -25.66 34.20 17.22
C SER A 169 -26.87 34.65 18.01
N PRO A 170 -26.85 35.86 18.61
CA PRO A 170 -27.98 36.37 19.38
C PRO A 170 -29.26 36.26 18.56
N THR A 171 -30.31 35.79 19.22
CA THR A 171 -31.66 35.69 18.66
C THR A 171 -32.07 37.04 18.08
N ASN A 172 -32.62 37.03 16.86
CA ASN A 172 -33.39 38.16 16.35
C ASN A 172 -34.72 38.21 17.14
N ASP A 173 -34.66 38.63 18.39
CA ASP A 173 -35.80 39.09 19.18
C ASP A 173 -35.70 40.62 19.32
N GLU A 174 -35.46 41.32 18.21
CA GLU A 174 -35.62 42.77 18.14
C GLU A 174 -36.37 43.12 16.85
N HIS A 175 -37.59 43.63 17.06
CA HIS A 175 -38.44 44.44 16.18
C HIS A 175 -39.59 43.76 15.40
N GLU A 176 -40.79 44.15 15.87
CA GLU A 176 -42.08 44.33 15.18
C GLU A 176 -43.05 43.15 15.01
#